data_AF-A0A6V8MV73-F1
#
_entry.id   AF-A0A6V8MV73-F1
#
_cell.length_a   1.000
_cell.length_b   1.000
_cell.length_c   1.000
_cell.angle_alpha   90.00
_cell.angle_beta   90.00
_cell.angle_gamma   90.00
#
_symmetry.space_group_name_H-M   'P 1'
#
loop_
_entity.id
_entity.type
_entity.pdbx_description
1 polymer ?
#
loop_
_entity_poly.entity_id
_entity_poly.type
_entity_poly.pdbx_seq_one_letter_code
_entity_poly.pdbx_strand_id
1 'polypeptide(L)'
;MAEKQYDWKAIAKNPKFVELHHKKTAFLFGWWIFSCVYYFLLPIGAAYTPGIFKVKIIGVVNFGYIFALSQFFVSWGIALYYSHVANKDFDRLTRELIDELHL
;
A
#
# COMPACT_ATOMS: atom_id res chain seq x y z
N MET A 1 28.17 -19.34 -14.30
CA MET A 1 28.41 -18.66 -13.01
C MET A 1 27.65 -19.44 -11.97
N ALA A 2 28.32 -19.99 -10.95
CA ALA A 2 27.61 -20.74 -9.89
C ALA A 2 26.78 -19.75 -9.05
N GLU A 3 25.50 -20.04 -8.90
CA GLU A 3 24.58 -19.23 -8.10
C GLU A 3 25.03 -19.28 -6.63
N LYS A 4 25.21 -18.09 -6.00
CA LYS A 4 25.62 -17.98 -4.60
C LYS A 4 24.49 -18.58 -3.75
N GLN A 5 24.72 -19.75 -3.15
CA GLN A 5 23.70 -20.47 -2.39
C GLN A 5 23.53 -19.84 -1.01
N TYR A 6 22.47 -19.07 -0.82
CA TYR A 6 22.16 -18.41 0.45
C TYR A 6 21.37 -19.32 1.41
N ASP A 7 21.71 -19.28 2.70
CA ASP A 7 20.91 -19.93 3.74
C ASP A 7 19.69 -19.07 4.09
N TRP A 8 18.60 -19.25 3.33
CA TRP A 8 17.34 -18.53 3.53
C TRP A 8 16.73 -18.75 4.92
N LYS A 9 16.99 -19.89 5.58
CA LYS A 9 16.49 -20.16 6.94
C LYS A 9 17.23 -19.30 7.97
N ALA A 10 18.53 -19.10 7.81
CA ALA A 10 19.31 -18.22 8.67
C ALA A 10 18.87 -16.75 8.50
N ILE A 11 18.68 -16.30 7.25
CA ILE A 11 18.22 -14.93 6.94
C ILE A 11 16.83 -14.68 7.53
N ALA A 12 15.89 -15.62 7.35
CA ALA A 12 14.52 -15.48 7.86
C ALA A 12 14.44 -15.42 9.39
N LYS A 13 15.43 -15.98 10.11
CA LYS A 13 15.52 -15.92 11.57
C LYS A 13 16.28 -14.68 12.08
N ASN A 14 16.95 -13.92 11.21
CA ASN A 14 17.70 -12.75 11.63
C ASN A 14 16.73 -11.68 12.19
N PRO A 15 16.99 -11.13 13.39
CA PRO A 15 16.11 -10.16 14.04
C PRO A 15 15.88 -8.90 13.19
N LYS A 16 16.88 -8.40 12.45
CA LYS A 16 16.72 -7.26 11.54
C LYS A 16 15.82 -7.57 10.35
N PHE A 17 15.91 -8.79 9.81
CA PHE A 17 15.00 -9.23 8.74
C PHE A 17 13.56 -9.29 9.26
N VAL A 18 13.36 -9.84 10.46
CA VAL A 18 12.03 -9.89 11.10
C VAL A 18 11.48 -8.48 11.33
N GLU A 19 12.29 -7.54 11.82
CA GLU A 19 11.88 -6.15 12.00
C GLU A 19 11.48 -5.48 10.68
N LEU A 20 12.33 -5.59 9.64
CA LEU A 20 12.06 -5.08 8.30
C LEU A 20 10.76 -5.67 7.74
N HIS A 21 10.60 -6.99 7.82
CA HIS A 21 9.43 -7.69 7.33
C HIS A 21 8.16 -7.27 8.08
N HIS A 22 8.23 -7.11 9.41
CA HIS A 22 7.09 -6.68 10.21
C HIS A 22 6.67 -5.26 9.85
N LYS A 23 7.62 -4.31 9.78
CA LYS A 23 7.34 -2.91 9.42
C LYS A 23 6.72 -2.81 8.03
N LYS A 24 7.29 -3.51 7.05
CA LYS A 24 6.78 -3.51 5.67
C LYS A 24 5.39 -4.13 5.59
N THR A 25 5.19 -5.29 6.23
CA THR A 25 3.91 -5.99 6.22
C THR A 25 2.82 -5.17 6.91
N ALA A 26 3.07 -4.61 8.09
CA ALA A 26 2.11 -3.77 8.80
C ALA A 26 1.71 -2.53 7.99
N PHE A 27 2.70 -1.87 7.38
CA PHE A 27 2.46 -0.72 6.50
C PHE A 27 1.59 -1.08 5.30
N LEU A 28 1.98 -2.11 4.54
CA LEU A 28 1.26 -2.54 3.34
C LEU A 28 -0.15 -3.03 3.67
N PHE A 29 -0.28 -3.81 4.73
CA PHE A 29 -1.58 -4.34 5.16
C PHE A 29 -2.52 -3.24 5.66
N GLY A 30 -1.98 -2.24 6.37
CA GLY A 30 -2.75 -1.06 6.79
C GLY A 30 -3.30 -0.28 5.59
N TRP A 31 -2.46 -0.01 4.59
CA TRP A 31 -2.90 0.65 3.35
C TRP A 31 -3.86 -0.21 2.53
N TRP A 32 -3.69 -1.52 2.55
CA TRP A 32 -4.61 -2.45 1.90
C TRP A 32 -6.00 -2.38 2.55
N ILE A 33 -6.11 -2.43 3.87
CA ILE A 33 -7.39 -2.29 4.59
C ILE A 33 -8.04 -0.94 4.26
N PHE A 34 -7.29 0.15 4.37
CA PHE A 34 -7.80 1.49 4.07
C PHE A 34 -8.34 1.56 2.63
N SER A 35 -7.56 1.07 1.67
CA SER A 35 -7.95 1.07 0.25
C SER A 35 -9.17 0.20 0.01
N CYS A 36 -9.24 -0.99 0.60
CA CYS A 36 -10.42 -1.84 0.53
C CYS A 36 -11.65 -1.08 1.01
N VAL A 37 -11.64 -0.56 2.24
CA VAL A 37 -12.79 0.18 2.79
C VAL A 37 -13.16 1.34 1.87
N TYR A 38 -12.20 2.17 1.47
CA TYR A 38 -12.45 3.34 0.64
C TYR A 38 -13.02 3.00 -0.75
N TYR A 39 -12.53 1.93 -1.38
CA TYR A 39 -12.99 1.54 -2.71
C TYR A 39 -14.35 0.85 -2.68
N PHE A 40 -14.60 0.01 -1.68
CA PHE A 40 -15.90 -0.65 -1.48
C PHE A 40 -17.01 0.32 -1.05
N LEU A 41 -16.68 1.49 -0.50
CA LEU A 41 -17.67 2.54 -0.26
C LEU A 41 -18.40 2.98 -1.54
N LEU A 42 -17.80 2.83 -2.72
CA LEU A 42 -18.45 3.19 -3.98
C LEU A 42 -19.65 2.28 -4.30
N PRO A 43 -19.50 0.95 -4.45
CA PRO A 43 -20.63 0.07 -4.70
C PRO A 43 -21.61 0.02 -3.51
N ILE A 44 -21.12 0.07 -2.26
CA ILE A 44 -21.98 0.11 -1.08
C ILE A 44 -22.81 1.39 -1.08
N GLY A 45 -22.19 2.54 -1.31
CA GLY A 45 -22.88 3.82 -1.37
C GLY A 45 -23.87 3.89 -2.54
N ALA A 46 -23.52 3.32 -3.69
CA ALA A 46 -24.42 3.24 -4.84
C ALA A 46 -25.66 2.36 -4.57
N ALA A 47 -25.50 1.25 -3.84
CA ALA A 47 -26.59 0.32 -3.53
C ALA A 47 -27.49 0.80 -2.38
N TYR A 48 -26.89 1.27 -1.28
CA TYR A 48 -27.63 1.60 -0.05
C TYR A 48 -27.97 3.09 0.08
N THR A 49 -27.22 3.97 -0.59
CA THR A 49 -27.45 5.43 -0.54
C THR A 49 -27.59 6.05 -1.95
N PRO A 50 -28.50 5.54 -2.80
CA PRO A 50 -28.67 6.03 -4.17
C PRO A 50 -29.06 7.51 -4.22
N GLY A 51 -29.64 8.06 -3.15
CA GLY A 51 -29.94 9.49 -3.04
C GLY A 51 -28.69 10.37 -3.16
N ILE A 52 -27.61 10.03 -2.44
CA ILE A 52 -26.33 10.75 -2.48
C ILE A 52 -25.66 10.58 -3.85
N PHE A 53 -25.63 9.36 -4.36
CA PHE A 53 -25.00 9.05 -5.65
C PHE A 53 -25.73 9.65 -6.86
N LYS A 54 -27.01 10.01 -6.72
CA LYS A 54 -27.78 10.72 -7.75
C LYS A 54 -27.72 12.24 -7.64
N VAL A 55 -27.14 12.79 -6.57
CA VAL A 55 -26.97 14.25 -6.44
C VAL A 55 -26.06 14.73 -7.56
N LYS A 56 -26.64 15.51 -8.47
CA LYS A 56 -25.92 16.18 -9.55
C LYS A 56 -25.16 17.37 -8.97
N ILE A 57 -23.87 17.44 -9.25
CA ILE A 57 -23.01 18.56 -8.82
C ILE A 57 -22.86 19.53 -9.98
N ILE A 58 -22.43 19.05 -11.15
CA ILE A 58 -22.23 19.88 -12.36
C ILE A 58 -22.80 19.17 -13.57
N GLY A 59 -23.90 19.68 -14.13
CA GLY A 59 -24.56 19.12 -15.30
C GLY A 59 -24.99 17.66 -15.08
N VAL A 60 -24.38 16.73 -15.83
CA VAL A 60 -24.61 15.27 -15.71
C VAL A 60 -23.71 14.58 -14.69
N VAL A 61 -22.72 15.28 -14.14
CA VAL A 61 -21.77 14.74 -13.16
C VAL A 61 -22.42 14.73 -11.78
N ASN A 62 -22.61 13.53 -11.25
CA ASN A 62 -23.09 13.29 -9.89
C ASN A 62 -21.94 13.02 -8.91
N PHE A 63 -22.27 12.96 -7.63
CA PHE A 63 -21.32 12.65 -6.56
C PHE A 63 -20.58 11.33 -6.79
N GLY A 64 -21.25 10.30 -7.32
CA GLY A 64 -20.65 9.01 -7.62
C GLY A 64 -19.50 9.10 -8.62
N TYR A 65 -19.62 9.92 -9.67
CA TYR A 65 -18.54 10.15 -10.63
C TYR A 65 -17.34 10.88 -9.99
N ILE A 66 -17.59 11.86 -9.13
CA ILE A 66 -16.51 12.55 -8.41
C ILE A 66 -15.81 11.59 -7.45
N PHE A 67 -16.55 10.75 -6.74
CA PHE A 67 -16.00 9.75 -5.84
C PHE A 67 -15.21 8.66 -6.60
N ALA A 68 -15.69 8.24 -7.78
CA ALA A 68 -14.93 7.36 -8.65
C ALA A 68 -13.62 8.01 -9.10
N LEU A 69 -13.64 9.30 -9.44
CA LEU A 69 -12.44 10.02 -9.86
C LEU A 69 -11.46 10.20 -8.70
N SER A 70 -11.94 10.45 -7.47
CA SER A 70 -11.07 10.59 -6.30
C SER A 70 -10.31 9.31 -5.96
N GLN A 71 -10.86 8.13 -6.27
CA GLN A 71 -10.14 6.86 -6.13
C GLN A 71 -8.82 6.84 -6.91
N PHE A 72 -8.76 7.39 -8.12
CA PHE A 72 -7.50 7.47 -8.89
C PHE A 72 -6.46 8.32 -8.17
N PHE A 73 -6.85 9.48 -7.67
CA PHE A 73 -5.95 10.36 -6.91
C PHE A 73 -5.46 9.70 -5.62
N VAL A 74 -6.32 8.95 -4.92
CA VAL A 74 -5.92 8.18 -3.73
C VAL A 74 -4.90 7.10 -4.10
N SER A 75 -5.10 6.36 -5.19
CA SER A 75 -4.14 5.34 -5.65
C SER A 75 -2.76 5.94 -5.92
N TRP A 76 -2.70 7.05 -6.65
CA TRP A 76 -1.45 7.75 -6.91
C TRP A 76 -0.83 8.32 -5.64
N GLY A 77 -1.65 8.90 -4.74
CA GLY A 77 -1.20 9.39 -3.45
C GLY A 77 -0.55 8.29 -2.61
N ILE A 78 -1.17 7.10 -2.54
CA ILE A 78 -0.61 5.93 -1.85
C ILE A 78 0.68 5.47 -2.52
N ALA A 79 0.75 5.42 -3.86
CA ALA A 79 1.95 5.01 -4.58
C ALA A 79 3.14 5.95 -4.33
N LEU A 80 2.90 7.27 -4.40
CA LEU A 80 3.90 8.29 -4.11
C LEU A 80 4.36 8.25 -2.65
N TYR A 81 3.40 8.14 -1.73
CA TYR A 81 3.70 8.03 -0.30
C TYR A 81 4.48 6.76 0.04
N TYR A 82 4.09 5.61 -0.54
CA TYR A 82 4.82 4.36 -0.42
C TYR A 82 6.25 4.50 -0.93
N SER A 83 6.46 5.11 -2.09
CA SER A 83 7.81 5.32 -2.64
C SER A 83 8.70 6.12 -1.69
N HIS A 84 8.15 7.17 -1.06
CA HIS A 84 8.88 7.98 -0.08
C HIS A 84 9.27 7.16 1.17
N VAL A 85 8.32 6.43 1.76
CA VAL A 85 8.56 5.61 2.95
C VAL A 85 9.53 4.47 2.65
N ALA A 86 9.37 3.82 1.49
CA ALA A 86 10.23 2.71 1.07
C ALA A 86 11.68 3.15 0.93
N ASN A 87 11.92 4.27 0.23
CA ASN A 87 13.26 4.80 0.02
C ASN A 87 13.94 5.26 1.32
N LYS A 88 13.17 5.69 2.32
CA LYS A 88 13.71 6.22 3.57
C LYS A 88 13.99 5.13 4.61
N ASP A 89 13.00 4.28 4.87
CA ASP A 89 13.06 3.34 5.99
C ASP A 89 13.42 1.91 5.56
N PHE A 90 12.77 1.38 4.52
CA PHE A 90 13.02 0.01 4.08
C PHE A 90 14.39 -0.15 3.43
N ASP A 91 14.79 0.86 2.67
CA ASP A 91 16.06 0.89 1.96
C ASP A 91 17.26 0.94 2.92
N ARG A 92 17.14 1.71 4.03
CA ARG A 92 18.15 1.74 5.09
C ARG A 92 18.24 0.40 5.81
N LEU A 93 17.12 -0.16 6.25
CA LEU A 93 17.07 -1.45 6.94
C LEU A 93 17.58 -2.60 6.05
N THR A 94 17.33 -2.52 4.75
CA THR A 94 17.84 -3.50 3.77
C THR A 94 19.35 -3.42 3.64
N ARG A 95 19.91 -2.20 3.55
CA ARG A 95 21.37 -2.01 3.55
C ARG A 95 22.03 -2.55 4.81
N GLU A 96 21.49 -2.23 5.98
CA GLU A 96 22.00 -2.74 7.27
C GLU A 96 21.94 -4.27 7.38
N LEU A 97 20.96 -4.91 6.74
CA LEU A 97 20.82 -6.37 6.71
C LEU A 97 21.83 -7.02 5.74
N ILE A 98 22.04 -6.41 4.56
CA ILE A 98 23.01 -6.88 3.56
C ILE A 98 24.43 -6.82 4.13
N ASP A 99 24.79 -5.70 4.79
CA ASP A 99 26.11 -5.52 5.41
C ASP A 99 26.37 -6.57 6.51
N GLU A 100 25.38 -6.86 7.35
CA GLU A 100 25.50 -7.83 8.46
C GLU A 100 25.62 -9.28 7.98
N LEU A 101 24.92 -9.62 6.90
CA LEU A 101 24.94 -10.96 6.33
C LEU A 101 26.05 -11.15 5.28
N HIS A 102 26.85 -10.11 5.01
CA HIS A 102 27.90 -10.09 3.98
C HIS A 102 27.41 -10.59 2.61
N LEU A 103 26.20 -10.17 2.24
CA LEU A 103 25.52 -10.59 1.01
C LEU A 103 26.03 -9.84 -0.22
#